data_AF-A0A1G1AN77-F1
#
_entry.id   AF-A0A1G1AN77-F1
#
_cell.length_a   1.000
_cell.length_b   1.000
_cell.length_c   1.000
_cell.angle_alpha   90.00
_cell.angle_beta   90.00
_cell.angle_gamma   90.00
#
_symmetry.space_group_name_H-M   'P 1'
#
loop_
_entity.id
_entity.type
_entity.pdbx_description
1 polymer ?
#
loop_
_entity_poly.entity_id
_entity_poly.type
_entity_poly.pdbx_seq_one_letter_code
_entity_poly.pdbx_strand_id
1 'polypeptide(L)'
;MNVAERAFRRALEIEDMRRPVRSPELAAILAKAGGLCLTPKRAGEAKAMFERALALSEQGHPVGSDRVPPILDGLAQAYRLLHEDAKAEALRRRALALREAALGPDHPEVLNSVTRLGQVLSDLGKYDESEPLFAGVVEVQERLHGSESLAVAAALDNLAYLLDQRGEFARSEVLYRRAVAIEKTVMKRPGLANVQIEGHRPAGPVESSRARE
;
A
#
# COMPACT_ATOMS: atom_id res chain seq x y z
N MET A 1 6.39 28.41 3.75
CA MET A 1 6.79 27.27 4.59
C MET A 1 5.63 26.31 4.73
N ASN A 2 5.67 25.17 4.03
CA ASN A 2 4.58 24.19 4.09
C ASN A 2 4.64 23.37 5.40
N VAL A 3 3.58 22.62 5.72
CA VAL A 3 3.49 21.87 6.99
C VAL A 3 4.62 20.84 7.13
N ALA A 4 5.00 20.20 6.03
CA ALA A 4 6.06 19.20 6.02
C ALA A 4 7.44 19.81 6.23
N GLU A 5 7.69 20.99 5.65
CA GLU A 5 8.93 21.76 5.82
C GLU A 5 9.06 22.31 7.25
N ARG A 6 7.95 22.73 7.87
CA ARG A 6 7.91 23.05 9.31
C ARG A 6 8.17 21.81 10.17
N ALA A 7 7.59 20.66 9.83
CA ALA A 7 7.82 19.42 10.56
C ALA A 7 9.27 18.94 10.43
N PHE A 8 9.87 19.05 9.25
CA PHE A 8 11.26 18.72 8.98
C PHE A 8 12.21 19.67 9.70
N ARG A 9 12.00 20.99 9.61
CA ARG A 9 12.81 21.97 10.35
C ARG A 9 12.69 21.77 11.86
N ARG A 10 11.49 21.49 12.36
CA ARG A 10 11.29 21.16 13.78
C ARG A 10 11.99 19.86 14.16
N ALA A 11 12.03 18.86 13.29
CA ALA A 11 12.78 17.62 13.51
C ALA A 11 14.30 17.87 13.55
N LEU A 12 14.82 18.70 12.67
CA LEU A 12 16.24 19.13 12.66
C LEU A 12 16.59 20.00 13.88
N GLU A 13 15.72 20.94 14.27
CA GLU A 13 15.88 21.76 15.48
C GLU A 13 15.88 20.91 16.75
N ILE A 14 15.05 19.86 16.77
CA ILE A 14 15.02 18.85 17.84
C ILE A 14 16.34 18.04 17.89
N GLU A 15 16.95 17.75 16.74
CA GLU A 15 18.24 17.06 16.61
C GLU A 15 19.43 17.93 17.07
N ASP A 16 19.42 19.24 16.74
CA ASP A 16 20.46 20.21 17.12
C ASP A 16 20.44 20.58 18.61
N MET A 17 19.28 20.50 19.26
CA MET A 17 19.18 20.67 20.70
C MET A 17 19.73 19.42 21.39
N ARG A 18 21.03 19.45 21.76
CA ARG A 18 21.89 18.51 22.55
C ARG A 18 21.26 17.72 23.72
N ARG A 19 20.03 17.26 23.58
CA ARG A 19 19.35 16.29 24.42
C ARG A 19 19.24 15.04 23.57
N PRO A 20 19.49 13.84 24.12
CA PRO A 20 19.15 12.60 23.46
C PRO A 20 17.62 12.54 23.41
N VAL A 21 17.02 13.22 22.43
CA VAL A 21 15.62 13.06 22.09
C VAL A 21 15.47 11.59 21.77
N ARG A 22 14.56 10.94 22.50
CA ARG A 22 14.35 9.50 22.41
C ARG A 22 14.22 9.16 20.93
N SER A 23 15.19 8.40 20.38
CA SER A 23 15.25 7.99 18.97
C SER A 23 13.89 7.56 18.38
N PRO A 24 12.96 6.93 19.13
CA PRO A 24 11.68 6.50 18.58
C PRO A 24 10.67 7.63 18.33
N GLU A 25 10.76 8.76 19.04
CA GLU A 25 9.86 9.92 18.86
C GLU A 25 10.25 10.71 17.59
N LEU A 26 11.54 10.91 17.37
CA LEU A 26 12.06 11.54 16.16
C LEU A 26 11.76 10.71 14.91
N ALA A 27 11.92 9.38 14.99
CA ALA A 27 11.55 8.47 13.90
C ALA A 27 10.08 8.61 13.50
N ALA A 28 9.16 8.71 14.48
CA ALA A 28 7.74 8.87 14.22
C ALA A 28 7.41 10.23 13.56
N ILE A 29 8.06 11.31 14.00
CA ILE A 29 7.89 12.64 13.39
C ILE A 29 8.35 12.63 11.93
N LEU A 30 9.53 12.04 11.66
CA LEU A 30 10.08 11.93 10.32
C LEU A 30 9.21 11.07 9.40
N ALA A 31 8.71 9.94 9.89
CA ALA A 31 7.79 9.10 9.12
C ALA A 31 6.50 9.85 8.75
N LYS A 32 5.93 10.61 9.69
CA LYS A 32 4.74 11.43 9.44
C LYS A 32 5.03 12.55 8.45
N ALA A 33 6.17 13.24 8.58
CA ALA A 33 6.59 14.29 7.66
C ALA A 33 6.84 13.73 6.26
N GLY A 34 7.48 12.56 6.14
CA GLY A 34 7.68 11.85 4.89
C GLY A 34 6.36 11.54 4.19
N GLY A 35 5.34 11.10 4.95
CA GLY A 35 3.99 10.89 4.43
C GLY A 35 3.36 12.16 3.83
N LEU A 36 3.54 13.32 4.45
CA LEU A 36 3.08 14.61 3.92
C LEU A 36 3.84 15.07 2.66
N CYS A 37 5.02 14.50 2.41
CA CYS A 37 5.84 14.78 1.25
C CYS A 37 5.60 13.81 0.08
N LEU A 38 4.80 12.75 0.24
CA LEU A 38 4.54 11.74 -0.79
C LEU A 38 3.76 12.30 -1.99
N THR A 39 4.49 12.99 -2.85
CA THR A 39 4.02 13.59 -4.09
C THR A 39 5.12 13.43 -5.14
N PRO A 40 4.81 13.36 -6.44
CA PRO A 40 5.84 13.21 -7.49
C PRO A 40 6.95 14.28 -7.40
N LYS A 41 6.57 15.53 -7.08
CA LYS A 41 7.51 16.65 -6.97
C LYS A 41 8.43 16.58 -5.75
N ARG A 42 8.03 15.88 -4.68
CA ARG A 42 8.74 15.85 -3.39
C ARG A 42 9.10 14.44 -2.94
N ALA A 43 9.08 13.47 -3.87
CA ALA A 43 9.39 12.09 -3.59
C ALA A 43 10.82 11.89 -3.03
N GLY A 44 11.78 12.70 -3.49
CA GLY A 44 13.15 12.73 -2.94
C GLY A 44 13.20 13.17 -1.47
N GLU A 45 12.43 14.20 -1.09
CA GLU A 45 12.30 14.63 0.32
C GLU A 45 11.64 13.54 1.16
N ALA A 46 10.56 12.93 0.66
CA ALA A 46 9.85 11.86 1.36
C ALA A 46 10.77 10.67 1.62
N LYS A 47 11.52 10.24 0.60
CA LYS A 47 12.52 9.17 0.68
C LYS A 47 13.55 9.45 1.78
N ALA A 48 14.18 10.63 1.76
CA ALA A 48 15.20 10.99 2.75
C ALA A 48 14.65 10.96 4.18
N MET A 49 13.42 11.44 4.39
CA MET A 49 12.76 11.41 5.70
C MET A 49 12.49 9.97 6.17
N PHE A 50 11.99 9.09 5.28
CA PHE A 50 11.74 7.69 5.62
C PHE A 50 13.01 6.89 5.86
N GLU A 51 14.08 7.11 5.08
CA GLU A 51 15.39 6.46 5.30
C GLU A 51 15.96 6.84 6.67
N ARG A 52 15.85 8.12 7.06
CA ARG A 52 16.27 8.58 8.39
C ARG A 52 15.40 8.00 9.49
N ALA A 53 14.07 7.97 9.31
CA ALA A 53 13.15 7.36 10.25
C ALA A 53 13.44 5.86 10.46
N LEU A 54 13.77 5.14 9.38
CA LEU A 54 14.12 3.73 9.42
C LEU A 54 15.42 3.52 10.21
N ALA A 55 16.46 4.28 9.88
CA ALA A 55 17.75 4.20 10.58
C ALA A 55 17.61 4.43 12.09
N LEU A 56 16.79 5.41 12.50
CA LEU A 56 16.52 5.67 13.92
C LEU A 56 15.69 4.57 14.59
N SER A 57 14.79 3.92 13.85
CA SER A 57 13.95 2.83 14.37
C SER A 57 14.71 1.51 14.53
N GLU A 58 15.75 1.29 13.72
CA GLU A 58 16.62 0.11 13.78
C GLU A 58 17.77 0.28 14.78
N GLN A 59 18.10 1.51 15.19
CA GLN A 59 19.08 1.77 16.24
C GLN A 59 18.50 1.46 17.63
N GLY A 60 18.84 0.29 18.17
CA GLY A 60 18.68 -0.04 19.59
C GLY A 60 17.39 -0.77 19.99
N HIS A 61 16.58 -1.23 19.03
CA HIS A 61 15.40 -2.03 19.30
C HIS A 61 15.44 -3.36 18.53
N PRO A 62 14.87 -4.45 19.09
CA PRO A 62 14.78 -5.70 18.35
C PRO A 62 13.98 -5.47 17.06
N VAL A 63 14.57 -5.91 15.95
CA VAL A 63 13.94 -5.99 14.63
C VAL A 63 12.58 -6.69 14.80
N GLY A 64 11.49 -5.94 14.63
CA GLY A 64 10.13 -6.43 14.95
C GLY A 64 9.21 -5.42 15.64
N SER A 65 9.63 -4.16 15.88
CA SER A 65 8.68 -3.15 16.37
C SER A 65 7.63 -2.81 15.30
N ASP A 66 6.36 -2.70 15.70
CA ASP A 66 5.20 -2.32 14.86
C ASP A 66 5.41 -1.01 14.06
N ARG A 67 6.46 -0.25 14.38
CA ARG A 67 6.81 1.02 13.75
C ARG A 67 7.54 0.85 12.41
N VAL A 68 8.24 -0.27 12.21
CA VAL A 68 9.08 -0.47 11.02
C VAL A 68 8.24 -0.70 9.75
N PRO A 69 7.19 -1.55 9.73
CA PRO A 69 6.43 -1.80 8.51
C PRO A 69 5.79 -0.55 7.86
N PRO A 70 5.17 0.39 8.61
CA PRO A 70 4.68 1.64 8.04
C PRO A 70 5.78 2.52 7.40
N ILE A 71 6.99 2.55 7.99
CA ILE A 71 8.12 3.31 7.45
C ILE A 71 8.60 2.68 6.14
N LEU A 72 8.70 1.35 6.09
CA LEU A 72 9.08 0.61 4.88
C LEU A 72 8.06 0.82 3.75
N ASP A 73 6.76 0.83 4.07
CA ASP A 73 5.70 1.11 3.09
C ASP A 73 5.77 2.52 2.52
N GLY A 74 6.01 3.52 3.38
CA GLY A 74 6.18 4.90 2.98
C GLY A 74 7.41 5.08 2.08
N LEU A 75 8.52 4.43 2.45
CA LEU A 75 9.73 4.42 1.64
C LEU A 75 9.52 3.73 0.29
N ALA A 76 8.83 2.58 0.27
CA ALA A 76 8.49 1.89 -0.97
C ALA A 76 7.62 2.78 -1.88
N GLN A 77 6.67 3.53 -1.32
CA GLN A 77 5.86 4.47 -2.11
C GLN A 77 6.70 5.63 -2.66
N ALA A 78 7.65 6.15 -1.88
CA ALA A 78 8.58 7.17 -2.37
C ALA A 78 9.44 6.63 -3.53
N TYR A 79 9.92 5.39 -3.45
CA TYR A 79 10.66 4.74 -4.52
C TYR A 79 9.83 4.51 -5.79
N ARG A 80 8.54 4.14 -5.68
CA ARG A 80 7.63 4.06 -6.84
C ARG A 80 7.45 5.41 -7.54
N LEU A 81 7.31 6.49 -6.77
CA LEU A 81 7.23 7.85 -7.32
C LEU A 81 8.54 8.30 -8.00
N LEU A 82 9.65 7.65 -7.69
CA LEU A 82 10.96 7.86 -8.32
C LEU A 82 11.25 6.85 -9.44
N HIS A 83 10.29 5.99 -9.81
CA HIS A 83 10.44 4.93 -10.81
C HIS A 83 11.54 3.91 -10.48
N GLU A 84 11.81 3.70 -9.19
CA GLU A 84 12.77 2.71 -8.69
C GLU A 84 12.02 1.46 -8.16
N ASP A 85 11.22 0.82 -9.01
CA ASP A 85 10.24 -0.21 -8.61
C ASP A 85 10.85 -1.47 -7.97
N ALA A 86 12.07 -1.86 -8.37
CA ALA A 86 12.79 -2.98 -7.76
C ALA A 86 13.09 -2.74 -6.27
N LYS A 87 13.42 -1.50 -5.88
CA LYS A 87 13.64 -1.14 -4.47
C LYS A 87 12.32 -1.10 -3.72
N ALA A 88 11.26 -0.61 -4.35
CA ALA A 88 9.92 -0.63 -3.77
C ALA A 88 9.44 -2.07 -3.50
N GLU A 89 9.68 -3.00 -4.42
CA GLU A 89 9.36 -4.43 -4.25
C GLU A 89 10.09 -5.01 -3.02
N ALA A 90 11.41 -4.82 -2.94
CA ALA A 90 12.22 -5.35 -1.84
C ALA A 90 11.73 -4.84 -0.46
N LEU A 91 11.40 -3.54 -0.38
CA LEU A 91 10.86 -2.93 0.84
C LEU A 91 9.47 -3.47 1.20
N ARG A 92 8.59 -3.68 0.20
CA ARG A 92 7.26 -4.27 0.41
C ARG A 92 7.34 -5.70 0.91
N ARG A 93 8.21 -6.53 0.34
CA ARG A 93 8.45 -7.91 0.82
C ARG A 93 8.94 -7.91 2.27
N ARG A 94 9.86 -6.99 2.61
CA ARG A 94 10.35 -6.84 3.98
C ARG A 94 9.24 -6.42 4.94
N ALA A 95 8.41 -5.45 4.57
CA ALA A 95 7.29 -4.99 5.39
C ALA A 95 6.24 -6.11 5.60
N LEU A 96 5.95 -6.88 4.55
CA LEU A 96 5.04 -8.02 4.60
C LEU A 96 5.53 -9.08 5.58
N ALA A 97 6.80 -9.52 5.47
CA ALA A 97 7.36 -10.54 6.34
C ALA A 97 7.31 -10.13 7.83
N LEU A 98 7.54 -8.85 8.13
CA LEU A 98 7.43 -8.34 9.51
C LEU A 98 5.97 -8.37 10.01
N ARG A 99 4.99 -8.00 9.19
CA ARG A 99 3.57 -8.04 9.57
C ARG A 99 3.04 -9.45 9.71
N GLU A 100 3.43 -10.36 8.81
CA GLU A 100 3.07 -11.78 8.90
C GLU A 100 3.57 -12.39 10.21
N ALA A 101 4.83 -12.09 10.58
CA ALA A 101 5.41 -12.57 11.83
C ALA A 101 4.71 -12.00 13.08
N ALA A 102 4.24 -10.75 13.03
CA ALA A 102 3.63 -10.08 14.18
C ALA A 102 2.12 -10.35 14.32
N LEU A 103 1.38 -10.44 13.22
CA LEU A 103 -0.09 -10.40 13.19
C LEU A 103 -0.72 -11.69 12.67
N GLY A 104 0.07 -12.54 11.98
CA GLY A 104 -0.41 -13.72 11.28
C GLY A 104 -0.93 -13.43 9.86
N PRO A 105 -0.97 -14.45 8.98
CA PRO A 105 -1.19 -14.29 7.54
C PRO A 105 -2.59 -13.76 7.17
N ASP A 106 -3.59 -14.02 8.01
CA ASP A 106 -4.98 -13.67 7.75
C ASP A 106 -5.35 -12.26 8.25
N HIS A 107 -4.42 -11.56 8.90
CA HIS A 107 -4.69 -10.23 9.44
C HIS A 107 -4.96 -9.21 8.33
N PRO A 108 -5.96 -8.30 8.47
CA PRO A 108 -6.29 -7.32 7.43
C PRO A 108 -5.10 -6.48 6.95
N GLU A 109 -4.17 -6.12 7.85
CA GLU A 109 -2.94 -5.39 7.45
C GLU A 109 -1.96 -6.23 6.62
N VAL A 110 -1.92 -7.54 6.84
CA VAL A 110 -1.12 -8.47 6.02
C VAL A 110 -1.76 -8.59 4.64
N LEU A 111 -3.07 -8.81 4.57
CA LEU A 111 -3.79 -8.87 3.30
C LEU A 111 -3.61 -7.60 2.47
N ASN A 112 -3.70 -6.42 3.10
CA ASN A 112 -3.39 -5.14 2.46
C ASN A 112 -1.95 -5.06 1.94
N SER A 113 -0.99 -5.63 2.67
CA SER A 113 0.43 -5.66 2.26
C SER A 113 0.65 -6.59 1.07
N VAL A 114 0.00 -7.77 1.07
CA VAL A 114 -0.01 -8.72 -0.04
C VAL A 114 -0.60 -8.07 -1.30
N THR A 115 -1.76 -7.41 -1.20
CA THR A 115 -2.39 -6.69 -2.31
C THR A 115 -1.45 -5.62 -2.90
N ARG A 116 -0.75 -4.85 -2.05
CA ARG A 116 0.18 -3.81 -2.52
C ARG A 116 1.44 -4.39 -3.17
N LEU A 117 1.93 -5.54 -2.70
CA LEU A 117 3.03 -6.25 -3.34
C LEU A 117 2.59 -6.79 -4.71
N GLY A 118 1.39 -7.38 -4.80
CA GLY A 118 0.78 -7.81 -6.07
C GLY A 118 0.72 -6.66 -7.08
N GLN A 119 0.23 -5.49 -6.68
CA GLN A 119 0.20 -4.31 -7.56
C GLN A 119 1.59 -3.93 -8.10
N VAL A 120 2.62 -3.91 -7.25
CA VAL A 120 4.00 -3.61 -7.69
C VAL A 120 4.52 -4.65 -8.67
N LEU A 121 4.24 -5.93 -8.42
CA LEU A 121 4.64 -7.01 -9.33
C LEU A 121 3.91 -6.91 -10.67
N SER A 122 2.62 -6.55 -10.67
CA SER A 122 1.85 -6.29 -11.89
C SER A 122 2.42 -5.13 -12.69
N ASP A 123 2.76 -4.01 -12.04
CA ASP A 123 3.37 -2.84 -12.71
C ASP A 123 4.73 -3.19 -13.34
N LEU A 124 5.47 -4.12 -12.73
CA LEU A 124 6.74 -4.66 -13.23
C LEU A 124 6.57 -5.73 -14.33
N GLY A 125 5.33 -6.08 -14.71
CA GLY A 125 5.03 -7.15 -15.66
C GLY A 125 5.26 -8.57 -15.12
N LYS A 126 5.50 -8.73 -13.82
CA LYS A 126 5.72 -10.01 -13.13
C LYS A 126 4.38 -10.67 -12.77
N TYR A 127 3.55 -10.92 -13.78
CA TYR A 127 2.18 -11.37 -13.58
C TYR A 127 2.09 -12.75 -12.90
N ASP A 128 3.02 -13.65 -13.22
CA ASP A 128 3.08 -15.00 -12.62
C ASP A 128 3.38 -14.98 -11.12
N GLU A 129 4.07 -13.96 -10.62
CA GLU A 129 4.28 -13.76 -9.19
C GLU A 129 3.11 -13.03 -8.52
N SER A 130 2.41 -12.17 -9.26
CA SER A 130 1.32 -11.33 -8.75
C SER A 130 -0.01 -12.08 -8.61
N GLU A 131 -0.34 -12.93 -9.58
CA GLU A 131 -1.60 -13.68 -9.63
C GLU A 131 -1.87 -14.53 -8.37
N PRO A 132 -0.92 -15.35 -7.89
CA PRO A 132 -1.15 -16.13 -6.66
C PRO A 132 -1.34 -15.25 -5.42
N LEU A 133 -0.77 -14.04 -5.38
CA LEU A 133 -0.97 -13.12 -4.26
C LEU A 133 -2.42 -12.61 -4.21
N PHE A 134 -2.97 -12.15 -5.33
CA PHE A 134 -4.36 -11.69 -5.37
C PHE A 134 -5.35 -12.85 -5.19
N ALA A 135 -5.09 -14.01 -5.80
CA ALA A 135 -5.92 -15.19 -5.62
C ALA A 135 -5.94 -15.65 -4.15
N GLY A 136 -4.79 -15.65 -3.47
CA GLY A 136 -4.72 -15.94 -2.03
C GLY A 136 -5.51 -14.96 -1.18
N VAL A 137 -5.49 -13.65 -1.51
CA VAL A 137 -6.33 -12.67 -0.80
C VAL A 137 -7.82 -12.96 -1.00
N VAL A 138 -8.26 -13.33 -2.22
CA VAL A 138 -9.66 -13.73 -2.46
C VAL A 138 -10.05 -14.91 -1.58
N GLU A 139 -9.24 -15.97 -1.54
CA GLU A 139 -9.50 -17.17 -0.74
C GLU A 139 -9.62 -16.84 0.76
N VAL A 140 -8.69 -16.04 1.30
CA VAL A 140 -8.75 -15.66 2.72
C VAL A 140 -9.99 -14.81 3.00
N GLN A 141 -10.32 -13.85 2.14
CA GLN A 141 -11.51 -12.99 2.32
C GLN A 141 -12.81 -13.79 2.26
N GLU A 142 -12.91 -14.78 1.36
CA GLU A 142 -14.05 -15.69 1.29
C GLU A 142 -14.18 -16.53 2.57
N ARG A 143 -13.07 -17.04 3.08
CA ARG A 143 -13.05 -17.81 4.34
C ARG A 143 -13.44 -16.97 5.55
N LEU A 144 -13.01 -15.71 5.62
CA LEU A 144 -13.24 -14.83 6.78
C LEU A 144 -14.64 -14.20 6.78
N HIS A 145 -15.16 -13.81 5.61
CA HIS A 145 -16.36 -12.99 5.51
C HIS A 145 -17.49 -13.64 4.69
N GLY A 146 -17.26 -14.82 4.12
CA GLY A 146 -18.17 -15.46 3.20
C GLY A 146 -18.05 -14.90 1.77
N SER A 147 -18.55 -15.67 0.80
CA SER A 147 -18.41 -15.37 -0.63
C SER A 147 -19.19 -14.13 -1.11
N GLU A 148 -20.14 -13.62 -0.31
CA GLU A 148 -21.02 -12.49 -0.64
C GLU A 148 -20.67 -11.23 0.18
N SER A 149 -19.37 -10.98 0.39
CA SER A 149 -18.86 -9.82 1.12
C SER A 149 -18.24 -8.78 0.18
N LEU A 150 -18.37 -7.49 0.51
CA LEU A 150 -17.69 -6.41 -0.21
C LEU A 150 -16.16 -6.56 -0.19
N ALA A 151 -15.61 -7.23 0.82
CA ALA A 151 -14.17 -7.51 0.87
C ALA A 151 -13.75 -8.52 -0.21
N VAL A 152 -14.61 -9.51 -0.50
CA VAL A 152 -14.40 -10.47 -1.61
C VAL A 152 -14.55 -9.76 -2.96
N ALA A 153 -15.55 -8.89 -3.11
CA ALA A 153 -15.71 -8.09 -4.33
C ALA A 153 -14.45 -7.26 -4.64
N ALA A 154 -13.93 -6.54 -3.65
CA ALA A 154 -12.71 -5.75 -3.82
C ALA A 154 -11.47 -6.62 -4.13
N ALA A 155 -11.35 -7.81 -3.53
CA ALA A 155 -10.26 -8.74 -3.84
C ALA A 155 -10.36 -9.30 -5.27
N LEU A 156 -11.57 -9.65 -5.71
CA LEU A 156 -11.85 -10.10 -7.08
C LEU A 156 -11.52 -9.03 -8.12
N ASP A 157 -11.85 -7.77 -7.85
CA ASP A 157 -11.52 -6.65 -8.74
C ASP A 157 -10.01 -6.49 -8.93
N ASN A 158 -9.21 -6.64 -7.87
CA ASN A 158 -7.75 -6.58 -7.99
C ASN A 158 -7.19 -7.72 -8.85
N LEU A 159 -7.73 -8.94 -8.69
CA LEU A 159 -7.34 -10.09 -9.51
C LEU A 159 -7.78 -9.92 -10.97
N ALA A 160 -8.99 -9.40 -11.21
CA ALA A 160 -9.51 -9.10 -12.53
C ALA A 160 -8.65 -8.04 -13.25
N TYR A 161 -8.31 -6.97 -12.54
CA TYR A 161 -7.42 -5.92 -13.06
C TYR A 161 -6.05 -6.46 -13.46
N LEU A 162 -5.47 -7.36 -12.67
CA LEU A 162 -4.23 -8.04 -13.06
C LEU A 162 -4.39 -8.82 -14.38
N LEU A 163 -5.48 -9.57 -14.52
CA LEU A 163 -5.75 -10.34 -15.73
C LEU A 163 -5.96 -9.42 -16.95
N ASP A 164 -6.55 -8.24 -16.78
CA ASP A 164 -6.61 -7.23 -17.86
C ASP A 164 -5.22 -6.77 -18.28
N GLN A 165 -4.32 -6.47 -17.34
CA GLN A 165 -2.93 -6.08 -17.64
C GLN A 165 -2.16 -7.19 -18.37
N ARG A 166 -2.49 -8.44 -18.08
CA ARG A 166 -1.94 -9.64 -18.75
C ARG A 166 -2.60 -9.92 -20.11
N GLY A 167 -3.72 -9.28 -20.43
CA GLY A 167 -4.49 -9.49 -21.67
C GLY A 167 -5.49 -10.65 -21.62
N GLU A 168 -5.77 -11.21 -20.44
CA GLU A 168 -6.66 -12.34 -20.22
C GLU A 168 -8.12 -11.90 -19.96
N PHE A 169 -8.67 -11.11 -20.89
CA PHE A 169 -9.95 -10.43 -20.73
C PHE A 169 -11.13 -11.36 -20.43
N ALA A 170 -11.13 -12.57 -20.99
CA ALA A 170 -12.21 -13.54 -20.75
C ALA A 170 -12.25 -14.01 -19.28
N ARG A 171 -11.09 -14.22 -18.65
CA ARG A 171 -11.01 -14.59 -17.23
C ARG A 171 -11.31 -13.40 -16.34
N SER A 172 -10.78 -12.22 -16.70
CA SER A 172 -11.08 -10.96 -16.02
C SER A 172 -12.58 -10.65 -15.96
N GLU A 173 -13.28 -10.79 -17.10
CA GLU A 173 -14.71 -10.52 -17.20
C GLU A 173 -15.53 -11.39 -16.24
N VAL A 174 -15.17 -12.67 -16.09
CA VAL A 174 -15.83 -13.58 -15.14
C VAL A 174 -15.70 -13.06 -13.71
N LEU A 175 -14.52 -12.57 -13.33
CA LEU A 175 -14.26 -12.05 -11.99
C LEU A 175 -14.98 -10.73 -11.74
N TYR A 176 -14.94 -9.76 -12.66
CA TYR A 176 -15.69 -8.50 -12.52
C TYR A 176 -17.20 -8.73 -12.45
N ARG A 177 -17.75 -9.62 -13.29
CA ARG A 177 -19.17 -9.96 -13.22
C ARG A 177 -19.55 -10.50 -11.85
N ARG A 178 -18.68 -11.31 -11.25
CA ARG A 178 -18.86 -11.83 -9.88
C ARG A 178 -18.79 -10.71 -8.84
N ALA A 179 -17.79 -9.84 -8.89
CA ALA A 179 -17.66 -8.70 -7.97
C ALA A 179 -18.88 -7.78 -8.01
N VAL A 180 -19.32 -7.38 -9.21
CA VAL A 180 -20.52 -6.55 -9.42
C VAL A 180 -21.80 -7.25 -8.94
N ALA A 181 -21.90 -8.58 -9.09
CA ALA A 181 -23.04 -9.33 -8.58
C ALA A 181 -23.12 -9.24 -7.05
N ILE A 182 -21.99 -9.39 -6.35
CA ILE A 182 -21.89 -9.26 -4.90
C ILE A 182 -22.26 -7.83 -4.45
N GLU A 183 -21.72 -6.80 -5.09
CA GLU A 183 -22.06 -5.42 -4.73
C GLU A 183 -23.56 -5.13 -4.87
N LYS A 184 -24.17 -5.62 -5.96
CA LYS A 184 -25.62 -5.52 -6.20
C LYS A 184 -26.43 -6.27 -5.15
N THR A 185 -25.98 -7.45 -4.70
CA THR A 185 -26.71 -8.23 -3.69
C THR A 185 -26.63 -7.56 -2.33
N VAL A 186 -25.46 -7.01 -1.96
CA VAL A 186 -25.25 -6.27 -0.71
C VAL A 186 -26.04 -4.95 -0.70
N MET A 187 -26.00 -4.16 -1.77
CA MET A 187 -26.75 -2.88 -1.85
C MET A 187 -28.27 -3.07 -1.76
N LYS A 188 -28.81 -4.21 -2.21
CA LYS A 188 -30.23 -4.53 -2.11
C LYS A 188 -30.67 -4.97 -0.72
N ARG A 189 -29.74 -5.18 0.23
CA ARG A 189 -30.06 -5.50 1.64
C ARG A 189 -30.16 -4.21 2.45
N PRO A 190 -31.36 -3.74 2.85
CA PRO A 190 -31.50 -2.55 3.67
C PRO A 190 -30.98 -2.86 5.08
N GLY A 191 -29.74 -2.47 5.38
CA GLY A 191 -29.15 -2.66 6.71
C GLY A 191 -27.62 -2.57 6.79
N LEU A 192 -26.89 -2.65 5.68
CA LEU A 192 -25.41 -2.63 5.67
C LEU A 192 -24.80 -1.33 5.11
N ALA A 193 -25.62 -0.34 4.74
CA ALA A 193 -25.18 0.89 4.07
C ALA A 193 -24.41 1.91 4.96
N ASN A 194 -24.13 1.59 6.23
CA ASN A 194 -23.53 2.52 7.20
C ASN A 194 -22.06 2.28 7.53
N VAL A 195 -21.34 1.44 6.77
CA VAL A 195 -19.86 1.44 6.87
C VAL A 195 -19.34 2.48 5.88
N GLN A 196 -18.92 3.64 6.40
CA GLN A 196 -18.29 4.72 5.65
C GLN A 196 -17.14 4.19 4.80
N ILE A 197 -17.36 4.10 3.49
CA ILE A 197 -16.27 3.97 2.52
C ILE A 197 -15.75 5.38 2.26
N GLU A 198 -14.68 5.78 2.95
CA GLU A 198 -13.85 6.90 2.52
C GLU A 198 -13.29 6.58 1.14
N GLY A 199 -13.54 7.48 0.19
CA GLY A 199 -13.52 7.19 -1.23
C GLY A 199 -12.15 6.78 -1.77
N HIS A 200 -12.12 5.68 -2.51
CA HIS A 200 -11.11 5.46 -3.53
C HIS A 200 -11.78 5.59 -4.89
N ARG A 201 -11.54 6.74 -5.53
CA ARG A 201 -11.99 7.04 -6.89
C ARG A 201 -11.16 6.15 -7.83
N PRO A 202 -11.76 5.29 -8.68
CA PRO A 202 -10.99 4.51 -9.64
C PRO A 202 -10.24 5.47 -10.57
N ALA A 203 -8.94 5.24 -10.76
CA ALA A 203 -8.14 5.97 -11.73
C ALA A 203 -8.72 5.70 -13.11
N GLY A 204 -9.26 6.76 -13.74
CA GLY A 204 -9.77 6.68 -15.11
C GLY A 204 -8.66 6.28 -16.09
N PRO A 205 -9.03 5.68 -17.24
CA PRO A 205 -8.07 5.24 -18.23
C PRO A 205 -7.22 6.41 -18.73
N VAL A 206 -5.91 6.17 -18.84
CA VAL A 206 -4.94 7.08 -19.46
C VAL A 206 -5.29 7.18 -20.95
N GLU A 207 -5.84 8.30 -21.37
CA GLU A 207 -6.02 8.61 -22.79
C GLU A 207 -4.64 8.66 -23.45
N SER A 208 -4.33 7.61 -24.23
CA SER A 208 -3.19 7.60 -25.14
C SER A 208 -3.42 8.66 -26.21
N SER A 209 -2.64 9.73 -26.15
CA SER A 209 -2.56 10.76 -27.19
C SER A 209 -2.00 10.14 -28.47
N ARG A 210 -2.91 9.64 -29.32
CA ARG A 210 -2.61 9.42 -30.74
C ARG A 210 -2.43 10.79 -31.39
N ALA A 211 -1.19 11.10 -31.74
CA ALA A 211 -0.85 12.11 -32.70
C ALA A 211 -1.65 11.87 -33.99
N ARG A 212 -2.36 12.91 -34.44
CA ARG A 212 -2.83 13.04 -35.82
C ARG A 212 -2.19 14.30 -36.39
N GLU A 213 -1.46 14.05 -37.48
CA GLU A 213 -1.18 14.91 -38.65
C GLU A 213 -0.67 16.34 -38.43
#